data_AF-A0A2D8REC5-F1
#
_entry.id   AF-A0A2D8REC5-F1
#
_cell.length_a   1.000
_cell.length_b   1.000
_cell.length_c   1.000
_cell.angle_alpha   90.00
_cell.angle_beta   90.00
_cell.angle_gamma   90.00
#
_symmetry.space_group_name_H-M   'P 1'
#
loop_
_entity.id
_entity.type
_entity.pdbx_description
1 polymer ?
#
loop_
_entity_poly.entity_id
_entity_poly.type
_entity_poly.pdbx_seq_one_letter_code
_entity_poly.pdbx_strand_id
1 'polypeptide(L)'
;MTQSHKTQRVLFRAHWLVGSLTVTSATLLMSACDNPAPGEGMPKPLAQGPMPEVVSVTEALQSPDLTTVDPGLLHQAEVDKVLPPSGLRCSFAYTAEGRPVLTAALLPESQQAKAVMKLHGRLVVVSTQDMHGPDSLANGAAFSAEGLRATVRPERKASSKHRVADMTFELDQGLLVGYRGWYSCDEGKPAA
;
A
#
# COMPACT_ATOMS: atom_id res chain seq x y z
N MET A 1 25.68 0.41 52.05
CA MET A 1 25.57 -1.03 51.74
C MET A 1 25.05 -1.15 50.30
N THR A 2 25.70 -1.74 49.29
CA THR A 2 27.02 -2.37 49.12
C THR A 2 27.17 -2.67 47.60
N GLN A 3 28.39 -2.53 47.06
CA GLN A 3 29.03 -3.12 45.85
C GLN A 3 28.20 -3.48 44.58
N SER A 4 28.54 -3.02 43.37
CA SER A 4 29.76 -3.28 42.55
C SER A 4 29.96 -4.73 42.11
N HIS A 5 29.79 -5.03 40.81
CA HIS A 5 30.56 -6.06 40.06
C HIS A 5 30.50 -5.73 38.55
N LYS A 6 31.59 -5.26 37.91
CA LYS A 6 32.72 -6.01 37.26
C LYS A 6 32.34 -6.50 35.84
N THR A 7 32.59 -5.73 34.78
CA THR A 7 33.72 -5.86 33.81
C THR A 7 34.10 -7.29 33.41
N GLN A 8 33.93 -7.65 32.13
CA GLN A 8 34.95 -8.43 31.40
C GLN A 8 34.84 -8.30 29.87
N ARG A 9 35.95 -7.87 29.26
CA ARG A 9 36.24 -7.89 27.82
C ARG A 9 36.67 -9.31 27.42
N VAL A 10 36.32 -9.76 26.22
CA VAL A 10 37.08 -10.79 25.49
C VAL A 10 37.24 -10.38 24.03
N LEU A 11 38.50 -10.32 23.63
CA LEU A 11 39.03 -10.10 22.28
C LEU A 11 39.08 -11.43 21.51
N PHE A 12 38.78 -11.40 20.21
CA PHE A 12 39.32 -12.29 19.18
C PHE A 12 39.51 -11.42 17.91
N ARG A 13 40.72 -11.01 17.49
CA ARG A 13 41.74 -11.76 16.70
C ARG A 13 41.12 -12.61 15.59
N ALA A 14 41.58 -12.70 14.35
CA ALA A 14 42.63 -12.04 13.57
C ALA A 14 42.66 -12.73 12.18
N HIS A 15 42.76 -11.94 11.11
CA HIS A 15 43.54 -12.18 9.88
C HIS A 15 43.25 -13.34 8.90
N TRP A 16 43.72 -13.09 7.65
CA TRP A 16 44.07 -13.99 6.54
C TRP A 16 42.88 -14.33 5.60
N LEU A 17 42.95 -14.25 4.26
CA LEU A 17 44.09 -14.24 3.33
C LEU A 17 43.67 -13.72 1.95
N VAL A 18 44.60 -12.99 1.34
CA VAL A 18 44.69 -12.71 -0.10
C VAL A 18 44.93 -14.03 -0.84
N GLY A 19 44.24 -14.24 -1.96
CA GLY A 19 44.44 -15.40 -2.84
C GLY A 19 44.06 -15.08 -4.28
N SER A 20 45.02 -14.49 -5.00
CA SER A 20 44.99 -14.31 -6.45
C SER A 20 45.68 -15.51 -7.09
N LEU A 21 45.03 -16.23 -8.02
CA LEU A 21 45.74 -17.12 -8.94
C LEU A 21 44.97 -17.26 -10.26
N THR A 22 45.53 -16.61 -11.28
CA THR A 22 45.26 -16.80 -12.71
C THR A 22 45.97 -18.05 -13.23
N VAL A 23 45.29 -18.95 -13.96
CA VAL A 23 45.91 -19.75 -15.03
C VAL A 23 44.89 -20.02 -16.15
N THR A 24 45.34 -19.72 -17.35
CA THR A 24 44.74 -19.83 -18.69
C THR A 24 44.81 -21.23 -19.33
N SER A 25 43.95 -21.44 -20.35
CA SER A 25 44.07 -22.44 -21.45
C SER A 25 43.59 -23.87 -21.12
N ALA A 26 42.89 -24.63 -21.98
CA ALA A 26 42.76 -24.60 -23.43
C ALA A 26 41.42 -25.21 -23.90
N THR A 27 40.99 -24.74 -25.07
CA THR A 27 39.81 -25.08 -25.86
C THR A 27 39.81 -26.53 -26.39
N LEU A 28 38.68 -27.22 -26.28
CA LEU A 28 38.30 -28.34 -27.14
C LEU A 28 36.97 -28.01 -27.81
N LEU A 29 37.07 -27.57 -29.06
CA LEU A 29 35.97 -27.33 -29.99
C LEU A 29 35.45 -28.69 -30.48
N MET A 30 34.24 -29.06 -30.06
CA MET A 30 33.41 -30.01 -30.81
C MET A 30 32.36 -29.18 -31.56
N SER A 31 32.72 -28.82 -32.78
CA SER A 31 31.80 -28.35 -33.81
C SER A 31 30.86 -29.49 -34.19
N ALA A 32 29.62 -29.45 -33.69
CA ALA A 32 28.48 -30.14 -34.29
C ALA A 32 27.57 -29.05 -34.86
N CYS A 33 27.23 -29.19 -36.14
CA CYS A 33 26.48 -28.25 -36.94
C CYS A 33 25.06 -28.06 -36.38
N ASP A 34 24.76 -26.90 -35.80
CA ASP A 34 23.38 -26.43 -35.68
C ASP A 34 23.26 -25.22 -36.62
N ASN A 35 22.58 -25.46 -37.74
CA ASN A 35 22.32 -24.44 -38.75
C ASN A 35 21.05 -23.71 -38.26
N PRO A 36 21.13 -22.46 -37.74
CA PRO A 36 19.93 -21.77 -37.31
C PRO A 36 19.02 -21.59 -38.54
N ALA A 37 17.74 -21.92 -38.37
CA ALA A 37 16.74 -21.74 -39.40
C ALA A 37 16.69 -20.26 -39.86
N PRO A 38 16.34 -19.97 -41.12
CA PRO A 38 16.15 -18.59 -41.57
C PRO A 38 15.11 -17.88 -40.70
N GLY A 39 15.54 -16.95 -39.84
CA GLY A 39 14.65 -16.18 -38.97
C GLY A 39 15.23 -15.65 -37.66
N GLU A 40 16.39 -16.12 -37.20
CA GLU A 40 17.00 -15.60 -35.97
C GLU A 40 17.74 -14.28 -36.23
N GLY A 41 17.13 -13.15 -35.87
CA GLY A 41 17.79 -11.84 -35.91
C GLY A 41 16.92 -10.61 -36.20
N MET A 42 15.61 -10.75 -36.43
CA MET A 42 14.75 -9.56 -36.56
C MET A 42 14.35 -9.03 -35.17
N PRO A 43 14.57 -7.75 -34.84
CA PRO A 43 13.84 -7.14 -33.74
C PRO A 43 12.35 -7.27 -34.08
N LYS A 44 11.57 -7.90 -33.19
CA LYS A 44 10.11 -8.00 -33.36
C LYS A 44 9.59 -6.58 -33.63
N PRO A 45 8.84 -6.34 -34.73
CA PRO A 45 8.07 -5.13 -34.84
C PRO A 45 7.25 -5.01 -33.55
N LEU A 46 7.32 -3.85 -32.88
CA LEU A 46 6.38 -3.54 -31.80
C LEU A 46 5.00 -3.79 -32.40
N ALA A 47 4.32 -4.83 -31.94
CA ALA A 47 3.01 -5.18 -32.47
C ALA A 47 2.15 -3.92 -32.35
N GLN A 48 1.79 -3.35 -33.50
CA GLN A 48 0.73 -2.37 -33.51
C GLN A 48 -0.49 -3.11 -32.98
N GLY A 49 -0.97 -2.67 -31.82
CA GLY A 49 -2.15 -3.28 -31.20
C GLY A 49 -3.30 -3.31 -32.19
N PRO A 50 -4.26 -4.24 -32.02
CA PRO A 50 -5.40 -4.34 -32.93
C PRO A 50 -6.12 -3.00 -33.08
N MET A 51 -6.65 -2.76 -34.28
CA MET A 51 -7.44 -1.56 -34.57
C MET A 51 -8.69 -1.55 -33.66
N PRO A 52 -9.01 -0.43 -33.00
CA PRO A 52 -10.12 -0.39 -32.04
C PRO A 52 -11.46 -0.75 -32.67
N GLU A 53 -12.30 -1.44 -31.91
CA GLU A 53 -13.66 -1.80 -32.34
C GLU A 53 -14.60 -0.59 -32.31
N VAL A 54 -15.48 -0.48 -33.32
CA VAL A 54 -16.51 0.55 -33.37
C VAL A 54 -17.79 -0.01 -32.75
N VAL A 55 -18.12 0.43 -31.54
CA VAL A 55 -19.28 -0.03 -30.76
C VAL A 55 -20.38 1.04 -30.64
N SER A 56 -21.59 0.64 -30.24
CA SER A 56 -22.73 1.56 -30.07
C SER A 56 -22.56 2.48 -28.84
N VAL A 57 -23.31 3.59 -28.77
CA VAL A 57 -23.24 4.50 -27.59
C VAL A 57 -23.64 3.80 -26.29
N THR A 58 -24.67 2.95 -26.28
CA THR A 58 -25.06 2.16 -25.09
C THR A 58 -23.96 1.19 -24.66
N GLU A 59 -23.25 0.61 -25.62
CA GLU A 59 -22.16 -0.36 -25.41
C GLU A 59 -20.85 0.34 -25.03
N ALA A 60 -20.63 1.56 -25.53
CA ALA A 60 -19.57 2.46 -25.10
C ALA A 60 -19.82 3.04 -23.70
N LEU A 61 -21.08 3.22 -23.27
CA LEU A 61 -21.44 3.66 -21.91
C LEU A 61 -21.53 2.50 -20.90
N GLN A 62 -21.73 1.27 -21.39
CA GLN A 62 -21.49 0.04 -20.64
C GLN A 62 -20.00 -0.32 -20.59
N SER A 63 -19.17 0.31 -21.42
CA SER A 63 -17.72 0.39 -21.26
C SER A 63 -17.44 1.51 -20.26
N PRO A 64 -17.04 1.19 -19.02
CA PRO A 64 -17.03 2.17 -17.94
C PRO A 64 -15.83 3.11 -18.10
N ASP A 65 -16.00 4.17 -18.87
CA ASP A 65 -15.12 5.34 -18.81
C ASP A 65 -15.61 6.30 -17.69
N LEU A 66 -15.77 5.73 -16.48
CA LEU A 66 -15.80 6.49 -15.23
C LEU A 66 -14.36 6.57 -14.69
N THR A 67 -13.41 6.96 -15.55
CA THR A 67 -11.99 6.96 -15.21
C THR A 67 -11.71 7.78 -13.96
N THR A 68 -11.42 7.05 -12.89
CA THR A 68 -10.35 7.32 -11.91
C THR A 68 -10.60 8.35 -10.80
N VAL A 69 -11.82 8.48 -10.26
CA VAL A 69 -12.02 9.11 -8.93
C VAL A 69 -11.80 8.09 -7.82
N ASP A 70 -10.77 7.25 -7.95
CA ASP A 70 -10.43 6.27 -6.91
C ASP A 70 -9.61 6.93 -5.80
N PRO A 71 -9.76 6.48 -4.55
CA PRO A 71 -8.83 6.80 -3.47
C PRO A 71 -7.38 6.46 -3.85
N GLY A 72 -6.54 7.48 -3.96
CA GLY A 72 -5.12 7.37 -4.27
C GLY A 72 -4.27 6.99 -3.06
N LEU A 73 -3.13 6.35 -3.32
CA LEU A 73 -2.17 5.93 -2.30
C LEU A 73 -1.58 7.14 -1.54
N LEU A 74 -1.66 7.13 -0.22
CA LEU A 74 -1.09 8.12 0.68
C LEU A 74 0.41 7.89 0.90
N HIS A 75 1.16 8.97 0.99
CA HIS A 75 2.52 8.97 1.54
C HIS A 75 2.47 9.33 3.03
N GLN A 76 3.45 8.85 3.80
CA GLN A 76 3.50 9.11 5.24
C GLN A 76 3.51 10.61 5.57
N ALA A 77 4.27 11.41 4.81
CA ALA A 77 4.30 12.87 4.98
C ALA A 77 2.94 13.54 4.69
N GLU A 78 2.11 12.97 3.82
CA GLU A 78 0.75 13.48 3.56
C GLU A 78 -0.17 13.19 4.76
N VAL A 79 -0.04 12.00 5.36
CA VAL A 79 -0.77 11.60 6.57
C VAL A 79 -0.39 12.50 7.75
N ASP A 80 0.91 12.67 7.99
CA ASP A 80 1.43 13.44 9.12
C ASP A 80 1.16 14.95 9.00
N LYS A 81 0.89 15.46 7.79
CA LYS A 81 0.42 16.83 7.59
C LYS A 81 -0.98 17.07 8.15
N VAL A 82 -1.82 16.03 8.26
CA VAL A 82 -3.25 16.17 8.56
C VAL A 82 -3.63 15.58 9.93
N LEU A 83 -3.01 14.47 10.30
CA LEU A 83 -3.36 13.68 11.48
C LEU A 83 -2.34 13.88 12.62
N PRO A 84 -2.79 13.85 13.88
CA PRO A 84 -1.89 13.93 15.03
C PRO A 84 -0.85 12.79 15.00
N PRO A 85 0.39 13.03 15.45
CA PRO A 85 1.48 12.06 15.37
C PRO A 85 1.25 10.83 16.27
N SER A 86 0.60 11.03 17.40
CA SER A 86 0.38 10.01 18.43
C SER A 86 -1.08 9.57 18.53
N GLY A 87 -1.30 8.37 19.07
CA GLY A 87 -2.61 7.77 19.30
C GLY A 87 -2.97 6.71 18.24
N LEU A 88 -4.06 5.97 18.47
CA LEU A 88 -4.49 4.90 17.58
C LEU A 88 -4.70 5.42 16.16
N ARG A 89 -3.94 4.86 15.22
CA ARG A 89 -4.04 5.09 13.78
C ARG A 89 -4.49 3.82 13.09
N CYS A 90 -5.58 3.91 12.34
CA CYS A 90 -6.07 2.81 11.53
C CYS A 90 -6.02 3.16 10.04
N SER A 91 -5.59 2.23 9.21
CA SER A 91 -5.36 2.46 7.79
C SER A 91 -5.96 1.35 6.94
N PHE A 92 -6.62 1.74 5.85
CA PHE A 92 -7.09 0.83 4.81
C PHE A 92 -6.16 0.90 3.58
N ALA A 93 -5.71 -0.25 3.10
CA ALA A 93 -4.87 -0.40 1.92
C ALA A 93 -5.45 -1.45 0.97
N TYR A 94 -5.26 -1.29 -0.34
CA TYR A 94 -5.73 -2.28 -1.32
C TYR A 94 -5.00 -3.62 -1.21
N THR A 95 -3.76 -3.62 -0.73
CA THR A 95 -2.94 -4.83 -0.56
C THR A 95 -2.33 -4.85 0.84
N ALA A 96 -1.95 -6.03 1.33
CA ALA A 96 -1.44 -6.23 2.70
C ALA A 96 -0.19 -5.40 3.01
N GLU A 97 0.71 -5.29 2.02
CA GLU A 97 1.98 -4.56 2.13
C GLU A 97 1.94 -3.20 1.42
N GLY A 98 0.78 -2.82 0.89
CA GLY A 98 0.59 -1.60 0.13
C GLY A 98 0.49 -0.36 1.00
N ARG A 99 0.70 0.80 0.38
CA ARG A 99 0.40 2.08 1.03
C ARG A 99 -1.11 2.25 1.22
N PRO A 100 -1.54 2.94 2.28
CA PRO A 100 -2.96 3.12 2.53
C PRO A 100 -3.58 4.13 1.58
N VAL A 101 -4.88 4.02 1.35
CA VAL A 101 -5.69 5.00 0.61
C VAL A 101 -6.60 5.81 1.53
N LEU A 102 -6.77 5.33 2.75
CA LEU A 102 -7.43 6.02 3.86
C LEU A 102 -6.62 5.75 5.13
N THR A 103 -6.28 6.80 5.87
CA THR A 103 -5.75 6.68 7.24
C THR A 103 -6.58 7.54 8.18
N ALA A 104 -6.94 6.96 9.32
CA ALA A 104 -7.76 7.57 10.36
C ALA A 104 -7.00 7.59 11.69
N ALA A 105 -7.22 8.63 12.49
CA ALA A 105 -6.72 8.73 13.85
C ALA A 105 -7.83 9.18 14.78
N LEU A 106 -7.88 8.60 15.98
CA LEU A 106 -8.69 9.14 17.07
C LEU A 106 -8.20 10.52 17.45
N LEU A 107 -9.13 11.44 17.68
CA LEU A 107 -8.82 12.75 18.24
C LEU A 107 -8.85 12.63 19.77
N PRO A 108 -7.77 12.94 20.51
CA PRO A 108 -7.71 12.70 21.96
C PRO A 108 -8.80 13.42 22.77
N GLU A 109 -9.27 14.56 22.26
CA GLU A 109 -10.23 15.44 22.95
C GLU A 109 -11.68 15.23 22.49
N SER A 110 -11.93 14.34 21.53
CA SER A 110 -13.29 14.06 21.06
C SER A 110 -13.54 12.57 20.88
N GLN A 111 -14.80 12.15 20.99
CA GLN A 111 -15.20 10.79 20.60
C GLN A 111 -15.37 10.69 19.07
N GLN A 112 -14.45 11.28 18.32
CA GLN A 112 -14.47 11.28 16.87
C GLN A 112 -13.08 10.91 16.34
N ALA A 113 -13.08 10.31 15.16
CA ALA A 113 -11.87 10.10 14.38
C ALA A 113 -11.84 11.07 13.20
N LYS A 114 -10.64 11.59 12.95
CA LYS A 114 -10.31 12.33 11.73
C LYS A 114 -9.58 11.39 10.80
N ALA A 115 -9.93 11.40 9.54
CA ALA A 115 -9.29 10.63 8.49
C ALA A 115 -8.88 11.51 7.32
N VAL A 116 -7.91 10.99 6.58
CA VAL A 116 -7.41 11.59 5.35
C VAL A 116 -7.48 10.56 4.23
N MET A 117 -7.93 11.02 3.07
CA MET A 117 -7.92 10.30 1.81
C MET A 117 -7.27 11.19 0.74
N LYS A 118 -6.86 10.61 -0.38
CA LYS A 118 -6.36 11.38 -1.52
C LYS A 118 -7.24 11.15 -2.74
N LEU A 119 -7.80 12.21 -3.32
CA LEU A 119 -8.57 12.16 -4.55
C LEU A 119 -7.91 13.06 -5.58
N HIS A 120 -7.59 12.53 -6.76
CA HIS A 120 -6.87 13.25 -7.83
C HIS A 120 -5.65 14.04 -7.34
N GLY A 121 -4.84 13.43 -6.46
CA GLY A 121 -3.64 14.06 -5.91
C GLY A 121 -3.88 15.10 -4.80
N ARG A 122 -5.14 15.32 -4.38
CA ARG A 122 -5.51 16.29 -3.35
C ARG A 122 -5.95 15.57 -2.07
N LEU A 123 -5.49 16.06 -0.92
CA LEU A 123 -5.87 15.50 0.37
C LEU A 123 -7.26 15.99 0.77
N VAL A 124 -8.13 15.05 1.10
CA VAL A 124 -9.49 15.29 1.58
C VAL A 124 -9.56 14.82 3.02
N VAL A 125 -10.03 15.71 3.90
CA VAL A 125 -10.27 15.41 5.31
C VAL A 125 -11.70 14.95 5.46
N VAL A 126 -11.89 13.83 6.13
CA VAL A 126 -13.19 13.26 6.45
C VAL A 126 -13.22 12.94 7.93
N SER A 127 -14.41 12.94 8.54
CA SER A 127 -14.56 12.67 9.97
C SER A 127 -15.70 11.71 10.22
N THR A 128 -15.64 11.02 11.35
CA THR A 128 -16.78 10.26 11.87
C THR A 128 -17.80 11.23 12.44
N GLN A 129 -19.09 11.03 12.14
CA GLN A 129 -20.16 11.80 12.80
C GLN A 129 -20.43 11.25 14.20
N ASP A 130 -20.46 9.92 14.34
CA ASP A 130 -20.68 9.22 15.61
C ASP A 130 -19.66 8.08 15.78
N MET A 131 -19.06 7.97 16.97
CA MET A 131 -18.33 6.78 17.39
C MET A 131 -18.78 6.33 18.78
N HIS A 132 -18.90 5.02 18.96
CA HIS A 132 -19.29 4.43 20.24
C HIS A 132 -18.05 3.91 20.98
N GLY A 133 -17.20 4.83 21.41
CA GLY A 133 -16.01 4.53 22.21
C GLY A 133 -14.73 4.24 21.40
N PRO A 134 -13.59 4.10 22.09
CA PRO A 134 -12.25 4.07 21.47
C PRO A 134 -12.04 2.87 20.55
N ASP A 135 -12.63 1.72 20.87
CA ASP A 135 -12.51 0.51 20.05
C ASP A 135 -13.33 0.56 18.77
N SER A 136 -14.20 1.58 18.61
CA SER A 136 -15.02 1.72 17.40
C SER A 136 -14.13 1.88 16.17
N LEU A 137 -13.05 2.67 16.23
CA LEU A 137 -12.19 2.87 15.07
C LEU A 137 -11.48 1.57 14.66
N ALA A 138 -11.02 0.80 15.65
CA ALA A 138 -10.41 -0.50 15.40
C ALA A 138 -11.39 -1.44 14.71
N ASN A 139 -12.68 -1.38 15.00
CA ASN A 139 -13.69 -2.26 14.39
C ASN A 139 -14.26 -1.76 13.06
N GLY A 140 -13.71 -0.68 12.51
CA GLY A 140 -14.19 -0.03 11.30
C GLY A 140 -15.13 1.15 11.60
N ALA A 141 -15.21 2.09 10.68
CA ALA A 141 -15.98 3.32 10.86
C ALA A 141 -16.52 3.84 9.53
N ALA A 142 -17.56 4.67 9.63
CA ALA A 142 -18.05 5.50 8.54
C ALA A 142 -17.49 6.91 8.69
N PHE A 143 -16.91 7.41 7.61
CA PHE A 143 -16.34 8.74 7.50
C PHE A 143 -17.12 9.53 6.46
N SER A 144 -17.30 10.81 6.71
CA SER A 144 -18.00 11.70 5.79
C SER A 144 -17.34 13.07 5.71
N ALA A 145 -17.49 13.67 4.53
CA ALA A 145 -17.36 15.10 4.28
C ALA A 145 -18.50 15.52 3.33
N GLU A 146 -18.61 16.81 3.01
CA GLU A 146 -19.53 17.26 1.98
C GLU A 146 -19.26 16.53 0.65
N GLY A 147 -20.30 15.92 0.06
CA GLY A 147 -20.19 15.22 -1.22
C GLY A 147 -19.57 13.83 -1.18
N LEU A 148 -19.13 13.32 -0.01
CA LEU A 148 -18.33 12.10 0.09
C LEU A 148 -18.64 11.28 1.35
N ARG A 149 -18.79 9.97 1.16
CA ARG A 149 -18.83 8.98 2.24
C ARG A 149 -17.84 7.84 1.99
N ALA A 150 -17.15 7.42 3.05
CA ALA A 150 -16.28 6.24 3.03
C ALA A 150 -16.57 5.38 4.25
N THR A 151 -16.88 4.10 4.06
CA THR A 151 -17.15 3.17 5.16
C THR A 151 -16.18 2.01 5.09
N VAL A 152 -15.43 1.77 6.17
CA VAL A 152 -14.51 0.63 6.27
C VAL A 152 -15.08 -0.41 7.22
N ARG A 153 -15.14 -1.66 6.77
CA ARG A 153 -15.69 -2.79 7.54
C ARG A 153 -14.71 -3.98 7.54
N PRO A 154 -13.87 -4.10 8.57
CA PRO A 154 -12.99 -5.25 8.77
C PRO A 154 -13.76 -6.52 9.07
N GLU A 155 -13.19 -7.66 8.69
CA GLU A 155 -13.73 -8.96 9.09
C GLU A 155 -13.64 -9.16 10.61
N ARG A 156 -14.73 -9.67 11.20
CA ARG A 156 -14.85 -9.84 12.67
C ARG A 156 -14.03 -11.00 13.24
N LYS A 157 -13.61 -11.96 12.41
CA LYS A 157 -13.04 -13.25 12.87
C LYS A 157 -11.52 -13.28 12.96
N ALA A 158 -10.83 -12.20 12.60
CA ALA A 158 -9.38 -12.15 12.62
C ALA A 158 -8.89 -11.50 13.93
N SER A 159 -8.14 -12.24 14.73
CA SER A 159 -7.46 -11.74 15.95
C SER A 159 -6.16 -10.99 15.64
N SER A 160 -5.83 -10.80 14.37
CA SER A 160 -4.66 -10.06 13.91
C SER A 160 -4.93 -8.56 13.88
N LYS A 161 -3.90 -7.75 14.18
CA LYS A 161 -3.94 -6.28 14.00
C LYS A 161 -4.14 -5.86 12.54
N HIS A 162 -3.90 -6.78 11.62
CA HIS A 162 -4.00 -6.63 10.18
C HIS A 162 -5.05 -7.60 9.65
N ARG A 163 -6.16 -7.09 9.10
CA ARG A 163 -7.35 -7.90 8.76
C ARG A 163 -7.83 -7.59 7.36
N VAL A 164 -8.40 -8.58 6.69
CA VAL A 164 -9.18 -8.33 5.47
C VAL A 164 -10.35 -7.41 5.82
N ALA A 165 -10.63 -6.45 4.95
CA ALA A 165 -11.70 -5.49 5.11
C ALA A 165 -12.30 -5.13 3.75
N ASP A 166 -13.58 -4.77 3.77
CA ASP A 166 -14.21 -4.11 2.64
C ASP A 166 -14.34 -2.60 2.94
N MET A 167 -14.05 -1.76 1.97
CA MET A 167 -14.29 -0.32 2.01
C MET A 167 -15.31 0.06 0.93
N THR A 168 -16.39 0.71 1.32
CA THR A 168 -17.32 1.36 0.40
C THR A 168 -16.97 2.83 0.28
N PHE A 169 -16.84 3.32 -0.95
CA PHE A 169 -16.58 4.73 -1.28
C PHE A 169 -17.74 5.25 -2.13
N GLU A 170 -18.30 6.37 -1.70
CA GLU A 170 -19.47 6.98 -2.32
C GLU A 170 -19.24 8.47 -2.52
N LEU A 171 -19.62 8.98 -3.69
CA LEU A 171 -19.69 10.40 -4.01
C LEU A 171 -21.10 10.76 -4.44
N ASP A 172 -21.60 11.91 -3.99
CA ASP A 172 -22.95 12.38 -4.32
C ASP A 172 -23.15 12.61 -5.83
N GLN A 173 -22.05 12.73 -6.59
CA GLN A 173 -22.03 12.79 -8.06
C GLN A 173 -22.32 11.45 -8.76
N GLY A 174 -22.78 10.43 -8.03
CA GLY A 174 -23.25 9.16 -8.57
C GLY A 174 -22.22 8.04 -8.65
N LEU A 175 -21.12 8.13 -7.89
CA LEU A 175 -20.14 7.04 -7.80
C LEU A 175 -20.37 6.25 -6.52
N LEU A 176 -20.55 4.94 -6.63
CA LEU A 176 -20.57 4.01 -5.50
C LEU A 176 -19.72 2.78 -5.84
N VAL A 177 -18.61 2.61 -5.14
CA VAL A 177 -17.63 1.55 -5.40
C VAL A 177 -17.27 0.84 -4.10
N GLY A 178 -17.11 -0.48 -4.18
CA GLY A 178 -16.57 -1.29 -3.09
C GLY A 178 -15.16 -1.76 -3.42
N TYR A 179 -14.26 -1.69 -2.45
CA TYR A 179 -12.91 -2.23 -2.53
C TYR A 179 -12.71 -3.28 -1.45
N ARG A 180 -12.09 -4.39 -1.80
CA ARG A 180 -11.56 -5.34 -0.84
C ARG A 180 -10.08 -5.05 -0.62
N GLY A 181 -9.66 -5.06 0.63
CA GLY A 181 -8.29 -4.77 1.00
C GLY A 181 -7.99 -5.21 2.42
N TRP A 182 -7.09 -4.47 3.05
CA TRP A 182 -6.55 -4.76 4.36
C TRP A 182 -6.68 -3.55 5.27
N TYR A 183 -7.07 -3.81 6.51
CA TYR A 183 -7.23 -2.82 7.55
C TYR A 183 -6.28 -3.12 8.71
N SER A 184 -5.44 -2.14 9.04
CA SER A 184 -4.41 -2.24 10.07
C SER A 184 -4.59 -1.15 11.09
N CYS A 185 -4.43 -1.47 12.37
CA CYS A 185 -4.45 -0.47 13.43
C CYS A 185 -3.21 -0.57 14.30
N ASP A 186 -2.51 0.56 14.43
CA ASP A 186 -1.26 0.68 15.15
C ASP A 186 -1.27 1.94 16.02
N GLU A 187 -0.45 1.97 17.05
CA GLU A 187 -0.24 3.21 17.81
C GLU A 187 0.66 4.15 16.99
N GLY A 188 0.19 5.37 16.74
CA GLY A 188 0.95 6.42 16.07
C GLY A 188 2.25 6.71 16.82
N LYS A 189 3.36 6.71 16.09
CA LYS A 189 4.67 7.03 16.65
C LYS A 189 4.75 8.53 16.96
N PRO A 190 5.09 8.95 18.19
CA PRO A 190 5.30 10.35 18.51
C PRO A 190 6.32 10.98 17.55
N ALA A 191 6.08 12.24 17.14
CA ALA A 191 7.09 13.01 16.43
C ALA A 191 8.32 13.13 17.36
N ALA A 192 9.50 12.74 16.84
CA ALA A 192 10.77 12.80 17.55
C ALA A 192 11.29 14.23 17.67
#